data_AF-A0A1Y1ZTS4-F1
#
_entry.id   AF-A0A1Y1ZTS4-F1
#
_cell.length_a   1.000
_cell.length_b   1.000
_cell.length_c   1.000
_cell.angle_alpha   90.00
_cell.angle_beta   90.00
_cell.angle_gamma   90.00
#
_symmetry.space_group_name_H-M   'P 1'
#
loop_
_entity.id
_entity.type
_entity.pdbx_description
1 polymer ?
#
loop_
_entity_poly.entity_id
_entity_poly.type
_entity_poly.pdbx_seq_one_letter_code
_entity_poly.pdbx_strand_id
1 'polypeptide(L)'
;MQHFYNMIKNSDEMLEVTLHKNVKRMCEILDISPMEKISPGDRVDHGNLKRFIDYLYFNARTKYNIEEESPCGHGRVDIIFRPKKKNKVNGEIIIIELKVNSTAKEAIKQIHQKKYYNGLKKKGYYGNILLIGINYDQKKVKYSCVIEEYNNNMKLLLTSESGAERKRRNELEFDGQYKRLRSSRRKP
;
A
#
# COMPACT_ATOMS: atom_id res chain seq x y z
N MET A 1 29.38 -5.06 -8.03
CA MET A 1 29.34 -4.10 -6.89
C MET A 1 28.23 -3.05 -7.04
N GLN A 2 28.14 -2.30 -8.15
CA GLN A 2 27.10 -1.27 -8.35
C GLN A 2 25.66 -1.80 -8.23
N HIS A 3 25.38 -2.99 -8.77
CA HIS A 3 24.05 -3.60 -8.76
C HIS A 3 23.58 -3.98 -7.33
N PHE A 4 24.47 -4.53 -6.50
CA PHE A 4 24.18 -4.84 -5.10
C PHE A 4 23.99 -3.58 -4.26
N TYR A 5 24.79 -2.53 -4.51
CA TYR A 5 24.65 -1.25 -3.81
C TYR A 5 23.29 -0.58 -4.11
N ASN A 6 22.88 -0.55 -5.39
CA ASN A 6 21.57 -0.04 -5.77
C ASN A 6 20.43 -0.87 -5.17
N MET A 7 20.60 -2.19 -5.06
CA MET A 7 19.61 -3.07 -4.44
C MET A 7 19.44 -2.78 -2.95
N ILE A 8 20.53 -2.61 -2.21
CA ILE A 8 20.49 -2.26 -0.77
C ILE A 8 19.86 -0.87 -0.58
N LYS A 9 20.26 0.11 -1.39
CA LYS A 9 19.70 1.47 -1.33
C LYS A 9 18.20 1.49 -1.62
N ASN A 10 17.77 0.80 -2.67
CA ASN A 10 16.35 0.68 -3.01
C ASN A 10 15.57 -0.02 -1.88
N SER A 11 16.22 -0.90 -1.11
CA SER A 11 15.54 -1.59 -0.02
C SER A 11 15.25 -0.70 1.19
N ASP A 12 16.21 0.14 1.57
CA ASP A 12 15.98 1.15 2.62
C ASP A 12 14.94 2.17 2.17
N GLU A 13 15.06 2.66 0.92
CA GLU A 13 14.12 3.62 0.35
C GLU A 13 12.71 3.04 0.26
N MET A 14 12.53 1.80 -0.20
CA MET A 14 11.22 1.14 -0.30
C MET A 14 10.52 1.09 1.07
N LEU A 15 11.24 0.71 2.12
CA LEU A 15 10.68 0.71 3.47
C LEU A 15 10.32 2.13 3.94
N GLU A 16 11.20 3.10 3.71
CA GLU A 16 10.97 4.49 4.09
C GLU A 16 9.71 5.05 3.43
N VAL A 17 9.58 4.92 2.11
CA VAL A 17 8.43 5.46 1.37
C VAL A 17 7.13 4.75 1.75
N THR A 18 7.22 3.47 2.14
CA THR A 18 6.09 2.69 2.66
C THR A 18 5.59 3.24 4.00
N LEU A 19 6.49 3.51 4.94
CA LEU A 19 6.15 4.12 6.24
C LEU A 19 5.61 5.55 6.09
N HIS A 20 6.02 6.25 5.03
CA HIS A 20 5.47 7.54 4.64
C HIS A 20 4.20 7.46 3.76
N LYS A 21 3.70 6.25 3.46
CA LYS A 21 2.51 6.01 2.62
C LYS A 21 2.61 6.61 1.21
N ASN A 22 3.82 6.77 0.69
CA ASN A 22 4.09 7.33 -0.63
C ASN A 22 4.00 6.26 -1.72
N VAL A 23 2.77 5.88 -2.06
CA VAL A 23 2.46 4.85 -3.06
C VAL A 23 2.97 5.18 -4.46
N LYS A 24 3.07 6.48 -4.81
CA LYS A 24 3.63 6.90 -6.09
C LYS A 24 5.10 6.50 -6.17
N ARG A 25 5.88 6.84 -5.14
CA ARG A 25 7.31 6.51 -5.10
C ARG A 25 7.54 5.00 -4.96
N MET A 26 6.67 4.27 -4.24
CA MET A 26 6.72 2.81 -4.22
C MET A 26 6.60 2.21 -5.62
N CYS A 27 5.65 2.69 -6.43
CA CYS A 27 5.51 2.22 -7.82
C CYS A 27 6.73 2.58 -8.67
N GLU A 28 7.28 3.78 -8.52
CA GLU A 28 8.53 4.16 -9.22
C GLU A 28 9.71 3.25 -8.85
N ILE A 29 9.88 2.88 -7.58
CA ILE A 29 10.94 1.96 -7.14
C ILE A 29 10.72 0.56 -7.73
N LEU A 30 9.47 0.09 -7.76
CA LEU A 30 9.09 -1.18 -8.37
C LEU A 30 9.40 -1.19 -9.88
N ASP A 31 9.12 -0.09 -10.59
CA ASP A 31 9.38 0.05 -12.04
C ASP A 31 10.89 0.16 -12.37
N ILE A 32 11.70 0.73 -11.48
CA ILE A 32 13.16 0.93 -11.71
C ILE A 32 13.98 -0.31 -11.40
N SER A 33 13.50 -1.20 -10.53
CA SER A 33 14.34 -2.24 -9.95
C SER A 33 14.78 -3.29 -11.00
N PRO A 34 16.10 -3.42 -11.25
CA PRO A 34 16.65 -4.10 -12.43
C PRO A 34 16.64 -5.64 -12.37
N MET A 35 16.17 -6.25 -11.27
CA MET A 35 16.16 -7.72 -11.12
C MET A 35 15.25 -8.43 -12.12
N GLU A 36 14.33 -7.68 -12.73
CA GLU A 36 13.39 -8.19 -13.69
C GLU A 36 13.31 -7.14 -14.81
N LYS A 37 14.27 -7.18 -15.76
CA LYS A 37 14.03 -6.62 -17.10
C LYS A 37 12.97 -7.52 -17.76
N ILE A 38 11.74 -7.43 -17.28
CA ILE A 38 10.58 -8.14 -17.82
C ILE A 38 10.38 -7.57 -19.21
N SER A 39 10.73 -8.37 -20.21
CA SER A 39 10.47 -8.02 -21.58
C SER A 39 8.99 -8.21 -21.86
N PRO A 40 8.38 -7.41 -22.76
CA PRO A 40 7.03 -7.68 -23.23
C PRO A 40 6.92 -9.14 -23.72
N GLY A 41 6.14 -9.97 -23.02
CA GLY A 41 5.98 -11.41 -23.31
C GLY A 41 6.48 -12.35 -22.22
N ASP A 42 7.31 -11.87 -21.28
CA ASP A 42 7.75 -12.65 -20.13
C ASP A 42 6.56 -12.93 -19.19
N ARG A 43 6.49 -14.16 -18.68
CA ARG A 43 5.44 -14.58 -17.73
C ARG A 43 5.95 -14.38 -16.30
N VAL A 44 5.46 -13.33 -15.65
CA VAL A 44 5.63 -13.10 -14.21
C VAL A 44 4.45 -13.74 -13.50
N ASP A 45 4.72 -14.78 -12.72
CA ASP A 45 3.73 -15.35 -11.81
C ASP A 45 3.82 -14.72 -10.41
N HIS A 46 2.93 -15.15 -9.52
CA HIS A 46 2.89 -14.65 -8.14
C HIS A 46 4.17 -14.97 -7.35
N GLY A 47 4.84 -16.09 -7.65
CA GLY A 47 6.09 -16.48 -6.99
C GLY A 47 7.26 -15.57 -7.35
N ASN A 48 7.38 -15.20 -8.64
CA ASN A 48 8.37 -14.22 -9.10
C ASN A 48 8.15 -12.86 -8.42
N LEU A 49 6.91 -12.37 -8.43
CA LEU A 49 6.54 -11.11 -7.77
C LEU A 49 6.88 -11.13 -6.27
N LYS A 50 6.56 -12.23 -5.58
CA LYS A 50 6.88 -12.39 -4.15
C LYS A 50 8.38 -12.29 -3.90
N ARG A 51 9.18 -13.01 -4.68
CA ARG A 51 10.65 -13.00 -4.54
C ARG A 51 11.21 -11.60 -4.74
N PHE A 52 10.70 -10.88 -5.73
CA PHE A 52 11.09 -9.51 -6.00
C PHE A 52 10.75 -8.55 -4.85
N ILE A 53 9.55 -8.68 -4.26
CA ILE A 53 9.17 -7.90 -3.07
C ILE A 53 10.06 -8.24 -1.88
N ASP A 54 10.42 -9.51 -1.67
CA ASP A 54 11.35 -9.89 -0.59
C ASP A 54 12.70 -9.17 -0.73
N TYR A 55 13.25 -9.11 -1.95
CA TYR A 55 14.49 -8.36 -2.22
C TYR A 55 14.35 -6.86 -1.96
N LEU A 56 13.25 -6.25 -2.39
CA LEU A 56 12.99 -4.83 -2.15
C LEU A 56 12.80 -4.51 -0.66
N TYR A 57 12.47 -5.48 0.17
CA TYR A 57 12.36 -5.28 1.63
C TYR A 57 13.47 -5.97 2.41
N PHE A 58 14.55 -6.39 1.77
CA PHE A 58 15.65 -7.11 2.42
C PHE A 58 16.16 -6.41 3.69
N ASN A 59 16.43 -5.11 3.64
CA ASN A 59 16.95 -4.33 4.78
C ASN A 59 15.91 -4.12 5.88
N ALA A 60 14.61 -4.27 5.60
CA ALA A 60 13.58 -4.18 6.61
C ALA A 60 13.72 -5.26 7.70
N ARG A 61 14.42 -6.38 7.41
CA ARG A 61 14.77 -7.42 8.40
C ARG A 61 15.61 -6.91 9.57
N THR A 62 16.26 -5.75 9.44
CA THR A 62 16.96 -5.11 10.56
C THR A 62 15.97 -4.61 11.63
N LYS A 63 14.78 -4.15 11.22
CA LYS A 63 13.73 -3.54 12.06
C LYS A 63 12.55 -4.48 12.35
N TYR A 64 12.31 -5.44 11.47
CA TYR A 64 11.14 -6.32 11.48
C TYR A 64 11.54 -7.80 11.53
N ASN A 65 10.66 -8.61 12.13
CA ASN A 65 10.55 -10.02 11.83
C ASN A 65 9.59 -10.15 10.65
N ILE A 66 10.09 -10.58 9.50
CA ILE A 66 9.31 -10.72 8.28
C ILE A 66 8.92 -12.19 8.13
N GLU A 67 7.63 -12.45 8.03
CA GLU A 67 7.04 -13.78 7.87
C GLU A 67 6.35 -13.82 6.50
N GLU A 68 6.65 -14.84 5.71
CA GLU A 68 6.10 -15.02 4.35
C GLU A 68 5.18 -16.25 4.30
N GLU A 69 4.15 -16.23 3.44
CA GLU A 69 3.17 -17.34 3.31
C GLU A 69 2.61 -17.79 4.66
N SER A 70 2.44 -16.88 5.61
CA SER A 70 2.28 -17.28 7.01
C SER A 70 0.81 -17.38 7.40
N PRO A 71 0.42 -18.37 8.22
CA PRO A 71 -0.95 -18.47 8.73
C PRO A 71 -1.33 -17.22 9.52
N CYS A 72 -2.31 -16.47 9.00
CA CYS A 72 -2.84 -15.25 9.62
C CYS A 72 -4.35 -15.20 9.43
N GLY A 73 -5.09 -14.83 10.48
CA GLY A 73 -6.56 -14.78 10.42
C GLY A 73 -7.16 -16.09 9.89
N HIS A 74 -7.89 -16.01 8.78
CA HIS A 74 -8.59 -17.12 8.11
C HIS A 74 -7.89 -17.56 6.81
N GLY A 75 -6.59 -17.35 6.69
CA GLY A 75 -5.83 -17.71 5.49
C GLY A 75 -4.32 -17.66 5.69
N ARG A 76 -3.62 -17.48 4.57
CA ARG A 76 -2.17 -17.29 4.51
C ARG A 76 -1.91 -15.94 3.88
N VAL A 77 -1.19 -15.09 4.60
CA VAL A 77 -0.76 -13.79 4.08
C VAL A 77 0.50 -13.97 3.26
N ASP A 78 0.62 -13.22 2.16
CA ASP A 78 1.85 -13.26 1.35
C ASP A 78 3.05 -12.82 2.18
N ILE A 79 2.98 -11.64 2.82
CA ILE A 79 4.06 -11.12 3.67
C ILE A 79 3.50 -10.31 4.84
N ILE A 80 4.03 -10.53 6.05
CA ILE A 80 3.74 -9.70 7.22
C ILE A 80 5.03 -9.29 7.94
N PHE A 81 5.12 -8.00 8.26
CA PHE A 81 6.25 -7.38 8.94
C PHE A 81 5.83 -7.07 10.35
N ARG A 82 6.42 -7.79 11.31
CA ARG A 82 6.18 -7.57 12.73
C ARG A 82 7.35 -6.81 13.33
N PRO A 83 7.15 -5.63 13.94
CA PRO A 83 8.24 -4.90 14.58
C PRO A 83 9.00 -5.78 15.58
N LYS A 84 10.34 -5.70 15.61
CA LYS A 84 11.13 -6.41 16.64
C LYS A 84 10.73 -5.96 18.05
N LYS A 85 11.06 -6.78 19.05
CA LYS A 85 10.61 -6.63 20.47
C LYS A 85 10.67 -5.18 20.99
N LYS A 86 11.76 -4.45 20.71
CA LYS A 86 11.96 -3.05 21.12
C LYS A 86 10.92 -2.06 20.57
N ASN A 87 10.30 -2.37 19.45
CA ASN A 87 9.38 -1.50 18.72
C ASN A 87 7.94 -2.04 18.68
N LYS A 88 7.60 -3.08 19.45
CA LYS A 88 6.27 -3.73 19.38
C LYS A 88 5.10 -2.78 19.68
N VAL A 89 5.32 -1.79 20.54
CA VAL A 89 4.27 -0.87 21.00
C VAL A 89 4.00 0.23 19.97
N ASN A 90 5.05 0.81 19.39
CA ASN A 90 4.94 2.01 18.56
C ASN A 90 5.24 1.77 17.07
N GLY A 91 5.93 0.69 16.73
CA GLY A 91 6.28 0.37 15.35
C GLY A 91 5.07 -0.10 14.56
N GLU A 92 4.96 0.38 13.33
CA GLU A 92 3.88 0.02 12.42
C GLU A 92 3.98 -1.45 12.01
N ILE A 93 2.87 -2.19 12.02
CA ILE A 93 2.78 -3.53 11.43
C ILE A 93 2.48 -3.36 9.95
N ILE A 94 3.19 -4.07 9.08
CA ILE A 94 2.94 -4.04 7.63
C ILE A 94 2.39 -5.39 7.19
N ILE A 95 1.28 -5.39 6.47
CA ILE A 95 0.64 -6.58 5.90
C ILE A 95 0.54 -6.36 4.40
N ILE A 96 1.21 -7.19 3.61
CA ILE A 96 1.25 -7.09 2.16
C ILE A 96 0.52 -8.28 1.55
N GLU A 97 -0.36 -7.99 0.60
CA GLU A 97 -0.97 -8.97 -0.30
C GLU A 97 -0.66 -8.58 -1.75
N LEU A 98 -0.28 -9.58 -2.54
CA LEU A 98 0.21 -9.44 -3.90
C LEU A 98 -0.82 -9.99 -4.89
N LYS A 99 -0.87 -9.37 -6.06
CA LYS A 99 -1.67 -9.82 -7.20
C LYS A 99 -0.89 -9.70 -8.50
N VAL A 100 -1.20 -10.63 -9.40
CA VAL A 100 -0.78 -10.57 -10.80
C VAL A 100 -2.03 -10.54 -11.66
N ASN A 101 -2.10 -9.58 -12.60
CA ASN A 101 -3.22 -9.39 -13.52
C ASN A 101 -4.60 -9.23 -12.83
N SER A 102 -4.63 -8.58 -11.66
CA SER A 102 -5.87 -8.19 -10.96
C SER A 102 -5.77 -6.70 -10.58
N THR A 103 -6.08 -6.34 -9.34
CA THR A 103 -5.95 -4.95 -8.84
C THR A 103 -5.39 -4.92 -7.42
N ALA A 104 -4.72 -3.82 -7.07
CA ALA A 104 -4.29 -3.57 -5.69
C ALA A 104 -5.47 -3.45 -4.71
N LYS A 105 -6.65 -3.02 -5.18
CA LYS A 105 -7.87 -2.97 -4.37
C LYS A 105 -8.40 -4.36 -4.03
N GLU A 106 -8.35 -5.31 -4.96
CA GLU A 106 -8.71 -6.70 -4.66
C GLU A 106 -7.73 -7.34 -3.68
N ALA A 107 -6.44 -6.97 -3.70
CA ALA A 107 -5.48 -7.38 -2.68
C ALA A 107 -5.88 -6.86 -1.27
N ILE A 108 -6.17 -5.56 -1.14
CA ILE A 108 -6.67 -4.97 0.12
C ILE A 108 -7.95 -5.66 0.60
N LYS A 109 -8.90 -5.89 -0.31
CA LYS A 109 -10.15 -6.58 0.00
C LYS A 109 -9.90 -8.00 0.53
N GLN A 110 -8.95 -8.73 -0.03
CA GLN A 110 -8.57 -10.04 0.48
C GLN A 110 -8.01 -9.95 1.91
N ILE A 111 -7.15 -8.97 2.21
CA ILE A 111 -6.61 -8.76 3.55
C ILE A 111 -7.74 -8.61 4.58
N HIS A 112 -8.76 -7.79 4.26
CA HIS A 112 -9.94 -7.60 5.11
C HIS A 112 -10.80 -8.85 5.24
N GLN A 113 -11.07 -9.54 4.13
CA GLN A 113 -11.86 -10.78 4.14
C GLN A 113 -11.20 -11.86 5.00
N LYS A 114 -9.89 -12.01 4.90
CA LYS A 114 -9.12 -13.00 5.65
C LYS A 114 -8.78 -12.53 7.07
N LYS A 115 -8.93 -11.23 7.37
CA LYS A 115 -8.66 -10.62 8.67
C LYS A 115 -7.23 -10.91 9.16
N TYR A 116 -6.23 -10.70 8.30
CA TYR A 116 -4.83 -11.04 8.62
C TYR A 116 -4.27 -10.28 9.84
N TYR A 117 -4.87 -9.14 10.20
CA TYR A 117 -4.53 -8.36 11.38
C TYR A 117 -5.05 -8.95 12.71
N ASN A 118 -5.86 -10.02 12.67
CA ASN A 118 -6.40 -10.64 13.88
C ASN A 118 -5.30 -11.24 14.77
N GLY A 119 -5.43 -11.04 16.08
CA GLY A 119 -4.50 -11.58 17.07
C GLY A 119 -3.22 -10.77 17.28
N LEU A 120 -2.99 -9.70 16.52
CA LEU A 120 -1.82 -8.82 16.69
C LEU A 120 -1.71 -8.26 18.12
N LYS A 121 -2.81 -7.72 18.66
CA LYS A 121 -2.86 -7.24 20.05
C LYS A 121 -2.50 -8.31 21.07
N LYS A 122 -3.04 -9.52 20.92
CA LYS A 122 -2.74 -10.66 21.82
C LYS A 122 -1.26 -11.04 21.79
N LYS A 123 -0.56 -10.77 20.69
CA LYS A 123 0.89 -10.97 20.52
C LYS A 123 1.75 -9.76 20.96
N GLY A 124 1.10 -8.72 21.51
CA GLY A 124 1.72 -7.51 22.04
C GLY A 124 2.05 -6.44 21.01
N TYR A 125 1.44 -6.48 19.81
CA TYR A 125 1.62 -5.45 18.79
C TYR A 125 0.52 -4.39 18.90
N TYR A 126 0.91 -3.13 19.10
CA TYR A 126 -0.01 -2.02 19.37
C TYR A 126 0.19 -0.79 18.48
N GLY A 127 1.15 -0.84 17.56
CA GLY A 127 1.35 0.23 16.57
C GLY A 127 0.23 0.27 15.53
N ASN A 128 0.30 1.28 14.65
CA ASN A 128 -0.58 1.36 13.50
C ASN A 128 -0.35 0.17 12.56
N ILE A 129 -1.34 -0.14 11.74
CA ILE A 129 -1.31 -1.25 10.80
C ILE A 129 -1.43 -0.68 9.40
N LEU A 130 -0.43 -0.98 8.57
CA LEU A 130 -0.43 -0.68 7.15
C LEU A 130 -0.89 -1.92 6.39
N LEU A 131 -2.05 -1.85 5.76
CA LEU A 131 -2.52 -2.86 4.82
C LEU A 131 -2.10 -2.41 3.42
N ILE A 132 -1.38 -3.26 2.71
CA ILE A 132 -0.78 -2.92 1.42
C ILE A 132 -1.22 -3.93 0.37
N GLY A 133 -1.88 -3.45 -0.67
CA GLY A 133 -2.15 -4.21 -1.87
C GLY A 133 -1.17 -3.81 -2.97
N ILE A 134 -0.44 -4.77 -3.53
CA ILE A 134 0.44 -4.54 -4.69
C ILE A 134 -0.05 -5.43 -5.82
N ASN A 135 -0.24 -4.85 -7.01
CA ASN A 135 -0.60 -5.60 -8.20
C ASN A 135 0.37 -5.30 -9.33
N TYR A 136 0.80 -6.35 -10.02
CA TYR A 136 1.53 -6.27 -11.28
C TYR A 136 0.61 -6.63 -12.45
N ASP A 137 0.42 -5.69 -13.38
CA ASP A 137 -0.30 -5.91 -14.65
C ASP A 137 0.72 -6.28 -15.73
N GLN A 138 0.79 -7.56 -16.09
CA GLN A 138 1.73 -8.06 -17.09
C GLN A 138 1.45 -7.51 -18.49
N LYS A 139 0.19 -7.18 -18.82
CA LYS A 139 -0.16 -6.64 -20.14
C LYS A 139 0.34 -5.21 -20.29
N LYS A 140 0.27 -4.43 -19.22
CA LYS A 140 0.73 -3.04 -19.19
C LYS A 140 2.19 -2.90 -18.76
N VAL A 141 2.78 -3.95 -18.21
CA VAL A 141 4.11 -3.94 -17.57
C VAL A 141 4.17 -2.82 -16.53
N LYS A 142 3.19 -2.79 -15.61
CA LYS A 142 3.05 -1.73 -14.60
C LYS A 142 2.62 -2.27 -13.25
N TYR A 143 3.18 -1.66 -12.20
CA TYR A 143 2.73 -1.86 -10.83
C TYR A 143 1.62 -0.88 -10.44
N SER A 144 0.81 -1.30 -9.49
CA SER A 144 -0.16 -0.46 -8.80
C SER A 144 -0.16 -0.82 -7.32
N CYS A 145 -0.23 0.19 -6.47
CA CYS A 145 -0.20 0.06 -5.02
C CYS A 145 -1.38 0.77 -4.37
N VAL A 146 -1.91 0.17 -3.31
CA VAL A 146 -2.84 0.81 -2.38
C VAL A 146 -2.31 0.57 -0.96
N ILE A 147 -2.29 1.62 -0.15
CA ILE A 147 -2.05 1.53 1.29
C ILE A 147 -3.26 2.05 2.04
N GLU A 148 -3.73 1.28 3.01
CA GLU A 148 -4.65 1.74 4.05
C GLU A 148 -3.93 1.72 5.40
N GLU A 149 -3.88 2.86 6.08
CA GLU A 149 -3.34 2.98 7.43
C GLU A 149 -4.49 2.92 8.44
N TYR A 150 -4.37 2.01 9.40
CA TYR A 150 -5.30 1.85 10.50
C TYR A 150 -4.59 2.07 11.83
N ASN A 151 -5.28 2.67 12.81
CA ASN A 151 -4.80 2.58 14.18
C ASN A 151 -5.00 1.17 14.74
N ASN A 152 -4.46 0.92 15.93
CA ASN A 152 -4.58 -0.39 16.58
C ASN A 152 -6.03 -0.81 16.91
N ASN A 153 -7.01 0.10 16.87
CA ASN A 153 -8.43 -0.21 17.03
C ASN A 153 -9.13 -0.46 15.69
N MET A 154 -8.39 -0.66 14.60
CA MET A 154 -8.90 -0.84 13.25
C MET A 154 -9.79 0.33 12.77
N LYS A 155 -9.52 1.54 13.26
CA LYS A 155 -10.07 2.78 12.67
C LYS A 155 -9.16 3.23 11.53
N LEU A 156 -9.73 3.38 10.34
CA LEU A 156 -9.02 3.90 9.16
C LEU A 156 -8.55 5.34 9.44
N LEU A 157 -7.28 5.60 9.17
CA LEU A 157 -6.65 6.91 9.29
C LEU A 157 -6.42 7.54 7.92
N LEU A 158 -5.96 6.74 6.94
CA LEU A 158 -5.60 7.21 5.61
C LEU A 158 -5.76 6.09 4.58
N THR A 159 -6.12 6.46 3.35
CA THR A 159 -5.93 5.62 2.16
C THR A 159 -5.07 6.38 1.15
N SER A 160 -4.07 5.71 0.58
CA SER A 160 -3.18 6.22 -0.47
C SER A 160 -3.19 5.22 -1.62
N GLU A 161 -3.39 5.67 -2.86
CA GLU A 161 -3.43 4.79 -4.04
C GLU A 161 -2.67 5.37 -5.23
N SER A 162 -1.95 4.52 -5.97
CA SER A 162 -1.30 4.91 -7.22
C SER A 162 -2.37 5.02 -8.31
N GLY A 163 -2.77 6.24 -8.67
CA GLY A 163 -3.72 6.48 -9.78
C GLY A 163 -5.09 7.02 -9.40
N ALA A 164 -5.22 7.77 -8.30
CA ALA A 164 -6.31 8.74 -8.19
C ALA A 164 -5.90 10.04 -8.90
N GLU A 165 -6.39 10.27 -10.12
CA GLU A 165 -6.74 11.66 -10.46
C GLU A 165 -7.64 12.15 -9.32
N ARG A 166 -7.23 13.23 -8.64
CA ARG A 166 -8.06 13.90 -7.64
C ARG A 166 -9.43 14.19 -8.27
N LYS A 167 -10.44 13.35 -8.02
CA LYS A 167 -11.81 13.86 -7.94
C LYS A 167 -11.83 14.72 -6.68
N ARG A 168 -11.61 16.03 -6.87
CA ARG A 168 -11.92 17.04 -5.86
C ARG A 168 -13.35 16.74 -5.41
N ARG A 169 -13.53 16.37 -4.14
CA ARG A 169 -14.84 16.56 -3.51
C ARG A 169 -15.02 18.08 -3.49
N ASN A 170 -15.97 18.57 -4.27
CA ASN A 170 -16.45 19.94 -4.12
C ASN A 170 -17.15 19.99 -2.75
N GLU A 171 -16.42 20.46 -1.75
CA GLU A 171 -17.03 21.18 -0.64
C GLU A 171 -17.08 22.66 -1.02
N LEU A 172 -18.16 23.31 -0.58
CA LEU A 172 -18.60 24.70 -0.83
C LEU A 172 -19.65 24.83 -1.95
N GLU A 173 -20.92 24.65 -1.58
CA GLU A 173 -21.89 25.76 -1.62
C GLU A 173 -22.84 25.62 -0.43
N PHE A 174 -22.37 26.12 0.72
CA PHE A 174 -23.24 26.60 1.79
C PHE A 174 -23.24 28.12 1.64
N ASP A 175 -24.20 28.66 0.89
CA ASP A 175 -24.73 29.98 1.22
C ASP A 175 -26.18 30.08 0.77
N GLY A 176 -27.05 29.78 1.72
CA GLY A 176 -28.45 30.15 1.63
C GLY A 176 -28.59 31.65 1.81
N GLN A 177 -29.55 32.20 1.08
CA GLN A 177 -30.22 33.47 1.39
C GLN A 177 -29.37 34.74 1.31
N TYR A 178 -29.27 35.33 0.12
CA TYR A 178 -29.50 36.77 -0.07
C TYR A 178 -29.77 37.09 -1.54
N LYS A 179 -31.05 37.29 -1.90
CA LYS A 179 -31.51 38.42 -2.74
C LYS A 179 -33.04 38.42 -2.83
N ARG A 180 -33.63 39.15 -1.88
CA ARG A 180 -34.93 39.79 -2.05
C ARG A 180 -34.76 41.02 -2.96
N LEU A 181 -35.66 41.10 -3.94
CA LEU A 181 -36.39 42.29 -4.41
C LEU A 181 -35.71 43.37 -5.29
N ARG A 182 -36.56 43.83 -6.23
CA ARG A 182 -36.54 45.02 -7.13
C ARG A 182 -35.94 44.75 -8.53
N SER A 183 -36.57 45.10 -9.66
CA SER A 183 -37.84 45.79 -9.96
C SER A 183 -38.07 45.79 -11.48
N SER A 184 -39.31 45.54 -11.89
CA SER A 184 -40.11 46.12 -13.00
C SER A 184 -39.50 46.65 -14.33
N ARG A 185 -40.24 46.31 -15.43
CA ARG A 185 -40.46 47.04 -16.72
C ARG A 185 -39.28 47.00 -17.73
N ARG A 186 -39.45 46.80 -19.05
CA ARG A 186 -40.55 47.09 -19.99
C ARG A 186 -40.41 46.24 -21.28
N LYS A 187 -41.55 46.06 -21.95
CA LYS A 187 -41.85 45.50 -23.28
C LYS A 187 -41.22 46.28 -24.47
N PRO A 188 -41.24 45.71 -25.69
CA PRO A 188 -42.32 46.03 -26.64
C PRO A 188 -43.41 44.97 -26.75
#